data_AF-A0A485KAT6-F1
#
_entry.id   AF-A0A485KAT6-F1
#
_cell.length_a   1.000
_cell.length_b   1.000
_cell.length_c   1.000
_cell.angle_alpha   90.00
_cell.angle_beta   90.00
_cell.angle_gamma   90.00
#
_symmetry.space_group_name_H-M   'P 1'
#
loop_
_entity.id
_entity.type
_entity.pdbx_description
1 polymer ?
#
loop_
_entity_poly.entity_id
_entity_poly.type
_entity_poly.pdbx_seq_one_letter_code
_entity_poly.pdbx_strand_id
1 'polypeptide(L)'
;MRPFLTPLALPNPDDDVPDYWDRSSTSVSTHQDVVDAVEEILPPWLAKYDIDRLGTLFDCLMRAREPILVWAARIARLDVMSWVHDQFDLDVCSNYVLSPVQSLVAEATKQAAMQGHFSSMDYLLTAYQVSQGWLDNDTVAAISFQGHRHILEYLLARLVQDPSLLRRAIVSAAANSHLDIARWLHTQLLALDLNIEFYDATDHALWIASTTRTDDLNERCVGFATRYQQKLVDWLVQYASALKIVEIYLREDESCSILDAYVDPNFDVDVDNISIGAFTLSHNLVLSNQRIEEMSRPVGCTDTWHRFRGSSVVLTETDVRDDVDSQQALHVGLHLGGVPLLDFFESNNIHMSAAKMTTNCTRSCAKCPTKRPSHAGKPTKTVPTWSAKMKPTDKIARWLAMRRGGPLATLEHMLVRLAHEKKTLLQFKTLFYVWLTHVDDDDKFQVLEQCLKQRHQSDQVELMEFLVVSNPHYFVSLLTTRPGATIRKLHTALVPSRDLSPDELVRIESEALVQAAVDGRRGVVQFILQQIQSKNKDAIVHRARQRQVKTQIFLVSNKFARGLKIHQYHFTCCWSRNPLM
;
A
#
# COMPACT_ATOMS: atom_id res chain seq x y z
N MET A 1 -11.06 13.56 36.47
CA MET A 1 -11.19 14.15 35.11
C MET A 1 -9.85 14.77 34.75
N ARG A 2 -9.12 14.17 33.80
CA ARG A 2 -7.85 14.69 33.25
C ARG A 2 -8.12 15.08 31.78
N PRO A 3 -7.59 16.20 31.27
CA PRO A 3 -7.75 16.55 29.86
C PRO A 3 -6.83 15.65 29.01
N PHE A 4 -7.37 15.17 27.90
CA PHE A 4 -6.70 14.34 26.92
C PHE A 4 -5.54 15.13 26.26
N LEU A 5 -4.34 14.54 26.26
CA LEU A 5 -3.26 14.93 25.36
C LEU A 5 -3.55 14.33 23.98
N THR A 6 -3.41 15.16 22.94
CA THR A 6 -3.44 14.76 21.53
C THR A 6 -2.32 13.73 21.26
N PRO A 7 -2.57 12.62 20.56
CA PRO A 7 -1.50 11.69 20.20
C PRO A 7 -0.58 12.33 19.16
N LEU A 8 0.74 12.20 19.36
CA LEU A 8 1.73 12.47 18.31
C LEU A 8 1.45 11.54 17.12
N ALA A 9 1.56 12.08 15.90
CA ALA A 9 1.58 11.28 14.69
C ALA A 9 2.84 10.39 14.71
N LEU A 10 2.65 9.07 14.69
CA LEU A 10 3.75 8.13 14.49
C LEU A 10 4.20 8.19 13.01
N PRO A 11 5.51 8.16 12.74
CA PRO A 11 6.02 8.09 11.37
C PRO A 11 5.63 6.76 10.70
N ASN A 12 5.62 6.78 9.37
CA ASN A 12 5.20 5.67 8.51
C ASN A 12 6.25 4.54 8.60
N PRO A 13 5.86 3.26 8.77
CA PRO A 13 6.81 2.16 8.95
C PRO A 13 7.64 1.79 7.70
N ASP A 14 7.49 2.52 6.60
CA ASP A 14 8.15 2.25 5.30
C ASP A 14 9.23 3.29 4.93
N ASP A 15 9.56 4.25 5.81
CA ASP A 15 10.60 5.25 5.56
C ASP A 15 11.98 4.69 5.99
N ASP A 16 12.86 4.45 5.01
CA ASP A 16 14.27 4.04 5.19
C ASP A 16 15.07 5.16 5.92
N VAL A 17 15.00 5.17 7.25
CA VAL A 17 15.89 5.96 8.11
C VAL A 17 17.30 5.37 8.00
N PRO A 18 18.38 6.16 7.89
CA PRO A 18 19.74 5.62 7.91
C PRO A 18 19.94 4.67 9.09
N ASP A 19 20.63 3.54 8.84
CA ASP A 19 20.91 2.37 9.71
C ASP A 19 21.27 2.64 11.19
N TYR A 20 21.41 3.90 11.61
CA TYR A 20 21.63 4.29 12.99
C TYR A 20 20.41 4.10 13.91
N TRP A 21 19.19 4.09 13.35
CA TRP A 21 17.94 3.97 14.11
C TRP A 21 17.04 2.81 13.65
N ASP A 22 17.57 1.89 12.84
CA ASP A 22 16.82 0.69 12.51
C ASP A 22 16.58 -0.11 13.80
N ARG A 23 15.36 0.03 14.33
CA ARG A 23 14.79 -0.87 15.35
C ARG A 23 14.63 -2.29 14.82
N SER A 24 14.92 -2.56 13.56
CA SER A 24 15.08 -3.90 13.03
C SER A 24 16.53 -4.37 13.26
N SER A 25 16.68 -5.37 14.13
CA SER A 25 17.88 -6.23 14.31
C SER A 25 18.91 -5.94 15.41
N THR A 26 18.69 -5.00 16.33
CA THR A 26 18.89 -5.41 17.72
C THR A 26 17.58 -6.08 18.12
N SER A 27 17.64 -7.33 18.58
CA SER A 27 16.47 -8.08 19.04
C SER A 27 15.49 -7.12 19.71
N VAL A 28 14.22 -7.08 19.28
CA VAL A 28 13.13 -6.64 20.17
C VAL A 28 13.49 -7.22 21.52
N SER A 29 13.88 -6.36 22.47
CA SER A 29 14.64 -6.86 23.61
C SER A 29 13.76 -7.94 24.23
N THR A 30 14.32 -9.10 24.56
CA THR A 30 13.54 -10.17 25.20
C THR A 30 12.73 -9.64 26.40
N HIS A 31 13.18 -8.52 26.98
CA HIS A 31 12.51 -7.73 27.99
C HIS A 31 11.26 -6.97 27.51
N GLN A 32 11.19 -6.46 26.27
CA GLN A 32 10.00 -5.83 25.69
C GLN A 32 8.82 -6.79 25.64
N ASP A 33 9.00 -7.97 25.04
CA ASP A 33 7.93 -8.97 24.92
C ASP A 33 7.45 -9.43 26.30
N VAL A 34 8.39 -9.52 27.25
CA VAL A 34 8.11 -9.82 28.65
C VAL A 34 7.32 -8.69 29.32
N VAL A 35 7.70 -7.43 29.11
CA VAL A 35 6.97 -6.27 29.64
C VAL A 35 5.56 -6.24 29.09
N ASP A 36 5.37 -6.44 27.78
CA ASP A 36 4.06 -6.40 27.14
C ASP A 36 3.17 -7.54 27.65
N ALA A 37 3.72 -8.75 27.82
CA ALA A 37 3.02 -9.87 28.42
C ALA A 37 2.64 -9.62 29.89
N VAL A 38 3.50 -8.96 30.66
CA VAL A 38 3.22 -8.59 32.06
C VAL A 38 2.17 -7.47 32.12
N GLU A 39 2.23 -6.46 31.25
CA GLU A 39 1.26 -5.37 31.18
C GLU A 39 -0.14 -5.86 30.80
N GLU A 40 -0.25 -6.93 30.00
CA GLU A 40 -1.56 -7.52 29.69
C GLU A 40 -2.19 -8.23 30.90
N ILE A 41 -1.37 -8.87 31.74
CA ILE A 41 -1.85 -9.78 32.80
C ILE A 41 -1.90 -9.12 34.17
N LEU A 42 -0.86 -8.37 34.53
CA LEU A 42 -0.62 -7.93 35.90
C LEU A 42 -1.52 -6.78 36.35
N PRO A 43 -1.79 -5.71 35.55
CA PRO A 43 -2.68 -4.64 35.99
C PRO A 43 -4.11 -5.12 36.31
N PRO A 44 -4.78 -5.94 35.46
CA PRO A 44 -6.08 -6.52 35.82
C PRO A 44 -6.02 -7.40 37.07
N TRP A 45 -4.91 -8.13 37.25
CA TRP A 45 -4.69 -8.97 38.41
C TRP A 45 -4.54 -8.14 39.69
N LEU A 46 -3.69 -7.11 39.68
CA LEU A 46 -3.48 -6.18 40.81
C LEU A 46 -4.77 -5.45 41.17
N ALA A 47 -5.55 -5.03 40.17
CA ALA A 47 -6.85 -4.39 40.41
C ALA A 47 -7.85 -5.31 41.14
N LYS A 48 -7.74 -6.63 40.95
CA LYS A 48 -8.62 -7.63 41.58
C LYS A 48 -8.12 -8.10 42.94
N TYR A 49 -6.80 -8.19 43.12
CA TYR A 49 -6.17 -8.93 44.22
C TYR A 49 -5.33 -8.06 45.17
N ASP A 50 -5.11 -6.80 44.82
CA ASP A 50 -4.24 -5.86 45.53
C ASP A 50 -2.75 -6.24 45.48
N ILE A 51 -1.89 -5.28 45.82
CA ILE A 51 -0.43 -5.42 45.85
C ILE A 51 0.03 -6.42 46.90
N ASP A 52 -0.69 -6.55 48.01
CA ASP A 52 -0.35 -7.46 49.12
C ASP A 52 -0.31 -8.94 48.69
N ARG A 53 -1.06 -9.31 47.65
CA ARG A 53 -1.05 -10.68 47.12
C ARG A 53 0.14 -10.98 46.22
N LEU A 54 0.94 -9.99 45.84
CA LEU A 54 2.17 -10.23 45.06
C LEU A 54 3.10 -11.19 45.80
N GLY A 55 3.08 -11.22 47.14
CA GLY A 55 3.93 -12.13 47.93
C GLY A 55 3.62 -13.58 47.60
N THR A 56 2.34 -13.93 47.65
CA THR A 56 1.87 -15.27 47.26
C THR A 56 2.19 -15.59 45.80
N LEU A 57 2.06 -14.62 44.90
CA LEU A 57 2.43 -14.80 43.48
C LEU A 57 3.92 -15.12 43.34
N PHE A 58 4.78 -14.39 44.06
CA PHE A 58 6.23 -14.55 44.03
C PHE A 58 6.71 -15.83 44.72
N ASP A 59 5.98 -16.31 45.71
CA ASP A 59 6.21 -17.61 46.36
C ASP A 59 5.85 -18.77 45.41
N CYS A 60 4.75 -18.62 44.65
CA CYS A 60 4.30 -19.64 43.70
C CYS A 60 5.11 -19.63 42.40
N LEU A 61 5.54 -18.46 41.93
CA LEU A 61 6.20 -18.24 40.64
C LEU A 61 7.46 -17.41 40.82
N MET A 62 8.52 -18.01 41.34
CA MET A 62 9.80 -17.31 41.57
C MET A 62 10.36 -16.62 40.31
N ARG A 63 10.10 -17.17 39.11
CA ARG A 63 10.54 -16.58 37.83
C ARG A 63 9.75 -15.35 37.38
N ALA A 64 8.62 -15.04 38.02
CA ALA A 64 7.82 -13.86 37.68
C ALA A 64 8.37 -12.56 38.30
N ARG A 65 9.28 -12.66 39.27
CA ARG A 65 9.83 -11.50 40.01
C ARG A 65 10.52 -10.50 39.08
N GLU A 66 11.40 -10.98 38.21
CA GLU A 66 12.20 -10.12 37.32
C GLU A 66 11.36 -9.45 36.23
N PRO A 67 10.50 -10.18 35.48
CA PRO A 67 9.55 -9.57 34.57
C PRO A 67 8.73 -8.44 35.19
N ILE A 68 8.24 -8.66 36.42
CA ILE A 68 7.40 -7.71 37.12
C ILE A 68 8.20 -6.50 37.59
N LEU A 69 9.46 -6.67 38.00
CA LEU A 69 10.33 -5.55 38.38
C LEU A 69 10.70 -4.68 37.16
N VAL A 70 11.09 -5.30 36.04
CA VAL A 70 11.41 -4.57 34.79
C VAL A 70 10.18 -3.84 34.27
N TRP A 71 9.03 -4.51 34.27
CA TRP A 71 7.74 -3.90 33.96
C TRP A 71 7.43 -2.71 34.88
N ALA A 72 7.58 -2.86 36.19
CA ALA A 72 7.27 -1.81 37.15
C ALA A 72 8.16 -0.57 36.96
N ALA A 73 9.46 -0.77 36.71
CA ALA A 73 10.39 0.31 36.39
C ALA A 73 10.02 1.03 35.09
N ARG A 74 9.61 0.27 34.08
CA ARG A 74 9.26 0.79 32.76
C ARG A 74 7.91 1.51 32.70
N ILE A 75 6.94 1.15 33.54
CA ILE A 75 5.61 1.77 33.61
C ILE A 75 5.54 2.82 34.75
N ALA A 76 6.65 3.05 35.47
CA ALA A 76 6.74 3.91 36.65
C ALA A 76 5.83 3.51 37.82
N ARG A 77 5.64 2.20 38.05
CA ARG A 77 4.89 1.66 39.20
C ARG A 77 5.77 1.59 40.44
N LEU A 78 6.05 2.77 41.02
CA LEU A 78 6.84 2.93 42.24
C LEU A 78 6.28 2.14 43.43
N ASP A 79 4.96 2.03 43.54
CA ASP A 79 4.28 1.23 44.55
C ASP A 79 4.69 -0.24 44.50
N VAL A 80 4.75 -0.81 43.29
CA VAL A 80 5.22 -2.19 43.07
C VAL A 80 6.71 -2.29 43.34
N MET A 81 7.52 -1.33 42.89
CA MET A 81 8.97 -1.35 43.14
C MET A 81 9.32 -1.25 44.63
N SER A 82 8.65 -0.36 45.37
CA SER A 82 8.87 -0.21 46.82
C SER A 82 8.40 -1.44 47.57
N TRP A 83 7.23 -1.99 47.20
CA TRP A 83 6.73 -3.21 47.83
C TRP A 83 7.67 -4.40 47.60
N VAL A 84 8.19 -4.56 46.38
CA VAL A 84 9.16 -5.63 46.07
C VAL A 84 10.43 -5.46 46.89
N HIS A 85 10.95 -4.23 47.03
CA HIS A 85 12.12 -3.94 47.85
C HIS A 85 11.90 -4.22 49.34
N ASP A 86 10.74 -3.83 49.88
CA ASP A 86 10.43 -3.99 51.31
C ASP A 86 10.23 -5.46 51.70
N GLN A 87 9.66 -6.27 50.80
CA GLN A 87 9.30 -7.67 51.08
C GLN A 87 10.38 -8.66 50.63
N PHE A 88 11.18 -8.33 49.62
CA PHE A 88 12.18 -9.24 49.06
C PHE A 88 13.54 -8.57 49.00
N ASP A 89 14.51 -9.22 49.65
CA ASP A 89 15.92 -8.89 49.44
C ASP A 89 16.29 -9.30 48.00
N LEU A 90 16.38 -8.32 47.11
CA LEU A 90 16.74 -8.55 45.71
C LEU A 90 18.16 -9.11 45.59
N ASP A 91 19.06 -8.87 46.55
CA ASP A 91 20.40 -9.47 46.53
C ASP A 91 20.33 -11.00 46.70
N VAL A 92 19.37 -11.49 47.50
CA VAL A 92 19.12 -12.94 47.69
C VAL A 92 18.46 -13.55 46.45
N CYS A 93 17.66 -12.78 45.71
CA CYS A 93 17.02 -13.23 44.47
C CYS A 93 18.04 -13.52 43.34
N SER A 94 19.27 -13.01 43.44
CA SER A 94 20.34 -13.19 42.44
C SER A 94 20.83 -14.62 42.28
N ASN A 95 20.68 -15.47 43.30
CA ASN A 95 21.29 -16.81 43.31
C ASN A 95 20.62 -17.81 42.35
N TYR A 96 19.41 -17.51 41.85
CA TYR A 96 18.62 -18.45 41.06
C TYR A 96 18.51 -18.09 39.57
N VAL A 97 19.20 -17.03 39.11
CA VAL A 97 19.06 -16.52 37.74
C VAL A 97 20.40 -16.50 37.01
N LEU A 98 20.34 -16.76 35.69
CA LEU A 98 21.46 -16.77 34.75
C LEU A 98 22.09 -15.37 34.51
N SER A 99 21.59 -14.30 35.14
CA SER A 99 22.13 -12.94 35.04
C SER A 99 22.26 -12.32 36.45
N PRO A 100 23.35 -11.60 36.76
CA PRO A 100 23.51 -10.92 38.05
C PRO A 100 22.38 -9.90 38.28
N VAL A 101 21.86 -9.80 39.51
CA VAL A 101 20.83 -8.79 39.89
C VAL A 101 21.24 -7.37 39.53
N GLN A 102 22.54 -7.07 39.58
CA GLN A 102 23.09 -5.80 39.13
C GLN A 102 22.78 -5.50 37.64
N SER A 103 22.75 -6.51 36.78
CA SER A 103 22.38 -6.37 35.37
C SER A 103 20.89 -6.07 35.20
N LEU A 104 20.03 -6.69 36.01
CA LEU A 104 18.59 -6.45 35.97
C LEU A 104 18.24 -5.04 36.44
N VAL A 105 18.84 -4.61 37.54
CA VAL A 105 18.66 -3.26 38.08
C VAL A 105 19.22 -2.21 37.12
N ALA A 106 20.37 -2.47 36.47
CA ALA A 106 20.92 -1.60 35.44
C ALA A 106 19.97 -1.46 34.24
N GLU A 107 19.38 -2.56 33.76
CA GLU A 107 18.41 -2.51 32.66
C GLU A 107 17.12 -1.79 33.07
N ALA A 108 16.59 -2.07 34.27
CA ALA A 108 15.42 -1.36 34.81
C ALA A 108 15.69 0.16 34.93
N THR A 109 16.91 0.54 35.34
CA THR A 109 17.34 1.94 35.44
C THR A 109 17.41 2.58 34.04
N LYS A 110 18.02 1.89 33.07
CA LYS A 110 18.07 2.31 31.66
C LYS A 110 16.67 2.55 31.10
N GLN A 111 15.76 1.59 31.28
CA GLN A 111 14.38 1.72 30.80
C GLN A 111 13.63 2.87 31.49
N ALA A 112 13.73 3.00 32.81
CA ALA A 112 13.12 4.11 33.53
C ALA A 112 13.64 5.47 33.02
N ALA A 113 14.95 5.57 32.73
CA ALA A 113 15.54 6.78 32.18
C ALA A 113 15.04 7.09 30.77
N MET A 114 15.06 6.10 29.87
CA MET A 114 14.61 6.23 28.48
C MET A 114 13.12 6.60 28.35
N GLN A 115 12.29 6.22 29.32
CA GLN A 115 10.85 6.54 29.35
C GLN A 115 10.51 7.82 30.15
N GLY A 116 11.50 8.50 30.71
CA GLY A 116 11.27 9.77 31.43
C GLY A 116 10.74 9.58 32.84
N HIS A 117 10.91 8.39 33.43
CA HIS A 117 10.41 8.02 34.75
C HIS A 117 11.44 8.35 35.83
N PHE A 118 11.70 9.64 36.02
CA PHE A 118 12.74 10.14 36.93
C PHE A 118 12.63 9.57 38.35
N SER A 119 11.44 9.53 38.94
CA SER A 119 11.27 9.01 40.30
C SER A 119 11.63 7.52 40.42
N SER A 120 11.33 6.71 39.42
CA SER A 120 11.72 5.28 39.38
C SER A 120 13.22 5.12 39.18
N MET A 121 13.81 5.92 38.30
CA MET A 121 15.26 5.93 38.08
C MET A 121 16.02 6.36 39.34
N ASP A 122 15.60 7.44 39.98
CA ASP A 122 16.21 7.95 41.22
C ASP A 122 16.07 6.95 42.36
N TYR A 123 14.89 6.32 42.51
CA TYR A 123 14.70 5.23 43.46
C TYR A 123 15.64 4.05 43.21
N LEU A 124 15.78 3.60 41.95
CA LEU A 124 16.69 2.48 41.62
C LEU A 124 18.16 2.82 41.89
N LEU A 125 18.58 4.04 41.55
CA LEU A 125 19.96 4.51 41.76
C LEU A 125 20.31 4.71 43.24
N THR A 126 19.32 5.00 44.09
CA THR A 126 19.52 5.22 45.52
C THR A 126 19.37 3.94 46.34
N ALA A 127 18.42 3.08 45.98
CA ALA A 127 18.15 1.83 46.69
C ALA A 127 19.13 0.70 46.35
N TYR A 128 19.79 0.74 45.18
CA TYR A 128 20.63 -0.35 44.69
C TYR A 128 22.01 0.13 44.18
N GLN A 129 23.01 -0.75 44.26
CA GLN A 129 24.31 -0.53 43.62
C GLN A 129 24.23 -0.81 42.12
N VAL A 130 23.78 0.19 41.36
CA VAL A 130 23.69 0.09 39.89
C VAL A 130 25.08 0.25 39.25
N SER A 131 25.45 -0.69 38.38
CA SER A 131 26.73 -0.65 37.66
C SER A 131 26.83 0.59 36.78
N GLN A 132 28.01 1.20 36.65
CA GLN A 132 28.18 2.44 35.84
C GLN A 132 27.84 2.25 34.36
N GLY A 133 27.79 1.01 33.87
CA GLY A 133 27.50 0.69 32.46
C GLY A 133 26.05 0.87 32.04
N TRP A 134 25.12 1.21 32.95
CA TRP A 134 23.72 1.46 32.56
C TRP A 134 23.57 2.73 31.70
N LEU A 135 24.48 3.70 31.85
CA LEU A 135 24.48 4.96 31.10
C LEU A 135 25.40 4.86 29.89
N ASP A 136 24.91 4.23 28.82
CA ASP A 136 25.61 4.08 27.54
C ASP A 136 25.15 5.10 26.49
N ASN A 137 25.79 5.09 25.31
CA ASN A 137 25.45 5.96 24.19
C ASN A 137 23.96 5.87 23.81
N ASP A 138 23.41 4.66 23.78
CA ASP A 138 22.02 4.41 23.36
C ASP A 138 21.03 4.99 24.38
N THR A 139 21.33 4.82 25.66
CA THR A 139 20.51 5.34 26.77
C THR A 139 20.47 6.86 26.71
N VAL A 140 21.64 7.51 26.58
CA VAL A 140 21.73 8.96 26.51
C VAL A 140 21.06 9.51 25.25
N ALA A 141 21.27 8.85 24.11
CA ALA A 141 20.63 9.20 22.85
C ALA A 141 19.10 9.13 22.97
N ALA A 142 18.57 8.07 23.61
CA ALA A 142 17.14 7.88 23.81
C ALA A 142 16.53 8.90 24.80
N ILE A 143 17.20 9.21 25.91
CA ILE A 143 16.76 10.26 26.85
C ILE A 143 16.66 11.61 26.12
N SER A 144 17.67 11.94 25.31
CA SER A 144 17.69 13.17 24.50
C SER A 144 16.66 13.15 23.37
N PHE A 145 16.47 12.01 22.71
CA PHE A 145 15.47 11.79 21.67
C PHE A 145 14.05 12.04 22.18
N GLN A 146 13.74 11.58 23.40
CA GLN A 146 12.43 11.76 24.03
C GLN A 146 12.27 13.12 24.74
N GLY A 147 13.32 13.96 24.73
CA GLY A 147 13.29 15.29 25.33
C GLY A 147 13.22 15.28 26.87
N HIS A 148 13.76 14.27 27.54
CA HIS A 148 13.70 14.14 29.01
C HIS A 148 14.75 15.00 29.73
N ARG A 149 14.62 16.32 29.59
CA ARG A 149 15.58 17.31 30.14
C ARG A 149 15.92 17.12 31.62
N HIS A 150 14.92 16.90 32.45
CA HIS A 150 15.08 16.77 33.91
C HIS A 150 15.97 15.57 34.31
N ILE A 151 15.97 14.50 33.51
CA ILE A 151 16.87 13.36 33.68
C ILE A 151 18.30 13.75 33.26
N LEU A 152 18.46 14.46 32.14
CA LEU A 152 19.78 14.95 31.71
C LEU A 152 20.38 15.94 32.71
N GLU A 153 19.56 16.79 33.34
CA GLU A 153 19.98 17.69 34.43
C GLU A 153 20.53 16.91 35.62
N TYR A 154 19.85 15.83 36.02
CA TYR A 154 20.32 14.94 37.09
C TYR A 154 21.60 14.19 36.70
N LEU A 155 21.71 13.75 35.45
CA LEU A 155 22.85 12.99 34.94
C LEU A 155 24.04 13.87 34.49
N LEU A 156 23.91 15.20 34.54
CA LEU A 156 24.89 16.13 33.99
C LEU A 156 26.30 15.87 34.54
N ALA A 157 26.44 15.66 35.85
CA ALA A 157 27.73 15.41 36.47
C ALA A 157 28.42 14.15 35.92
N ARG A 158 27.66 13.13 35.49
CA ARG A 158 28.18 11.92 34.84
C ARG A 158 28.46 12.15 33.36
N LEU A 159 27.56 12.83 32.65
CA LEU A 159 27.75 13.17 31.23
C LEU A 159 29.01 14.02 31.02
N VAL A 160 29.34 14.91 31.95
CA VAL A 160 30.55 15.74 31.88
C VAL A 160 31.84 14.92 32.05
N GLN A 161 31.78 13.80 32.79
CA GLN A 161 32.93 12.91 32.94
C GLN A 161 33.22 12.11 31.67
N ASP A 162 32.22 11.95 30.80
CA ASP A 162 32.35 11.29 29.50
C ASP A 162 31.89 12.22 28.36
N PRO A 163 32.82 12.98 27.75
CA PRO A 163 32.53 13.90 26.66
C PRO A 163 31.83 13.24 25.46
N SER A 164 32.00 11.92 25.26
CA SER A 164 31.36 11.19 24.17
C SER A 164 29.85 11.07 24.39
N LEU A 165 29.43 10.78 25.63
CA LEU A 165 28.02 10.74 26.03
C LEU A 165 27.40 12.14 25.96
N LEU A 166 28.11 13.17 26.43
CA LEU A 166 27.63 14.55 26.34
C LEU A 166 27.42 14.99 24.89
N ARG A 167 28.37 14.66 23.99
CA ARG A 167 28.21 14.91 22.56
C ARG A 167 26.99 14.20 21.99
N ARG A 168 26.83 12.91 22.29
CA ARG A 168 25.68 12.11 21.85
C ARG A 168 24.37 12.75 22.33
N ALA A 169 24.31 13.20 23.58
CA ALA A 169 23.15 13.86 24.15
C ALA A 169 22.76 15.13 23.37
N ILE A 170 23.75 15.98 23.04
CA ILE A 170 23.55 17.23 22.29
C ILE A 170 23.03 16.94 20.88
N VAL A 171 23.70 16.03 20.17
CA VAL A 171 23.35 15.65 18.80
C VAL A 171 21.96 15.05 18.75
N SER A 172 21.66 14.07 19.61
CA SER A 172 20.35 13.42 19.64
C SER A 172 19.24 14.38 20.02
N ALA A 173 19.47 15.34 20.92
CA ALA A 173 18.49 16.36 21.24
C ALA A 173 18.24 17.29 20.03
N ALA A 174 19.31 17.72 19.35
CA ALA A 174 19.20 18.57 18.16
C ALA A 174 18.44 17.86 17.03
N ALA A 175 18.85 16.64 16.68
CA ALA A 175 18.24 15.81 15.64
C ALA A 175 16.73 15.57 15.85
N ASN A 176 16.27 15.58 17.10
CA ASN A 176 14.86 15.38 17.45
C ASN A 176 14.11 16.67 17.77
N SER A 177 14.62 17.81 17.29
CA SER A 177 14.01 19.14 17.48
C SER A 177 13.87 19.58 18.95
N HIS A 178 14.59 18.96 19.88
CA HIS A 178 14.72 19.39 21.29
C HIS A 178 15.84 20.43 21.44
N LEU A 179 15.71 21.54 20.69
CA LEU A 179 16.74 22.57 20.57
C LEU A 179 17.05 23.29 21.89
N ASP A 180 16.07 23.39 22.78
CA ASP A 180 16.23 23.97 24.12
C ASP A 180 17.17 23.10 24.98
N ILE A 181 17.03 21.78 24.91
CA ILE A 181 17.90 20.81 25.59
C ILE A 181 19.30 20.82 24.97
N ALA A 182 19.39 20.77 23.64
CA ALA A 182 20.67 20.81 22.94
C ALA A 182 21.46 22.09 23.27
N ARG A 183 20.78 23.25 23.30
CA ARG A 183 21.39 24.53 23.67
C ARG A 183 21.83 24.55 25.13
N TRP A 184 21.02 24.01 26.04
CA TRP A 184 21.35 23.94 27.45
C TRP A 184 22.59 23.05 27.69
N LEU A 185 22.61 21.82 27.15
CA LEU A 185 23.75 20.89 27.23
C LEU A 185 25.03 21.49 26.65
N HIS A 186 24.93 22.19 25.52
CA HIS A 186 26.07 22.89 24.93
C HIS A 186 26.58 24.04 25.81
N THR A 187 25.69 24.76 26.48
CA THR A 187 26.11 25.80 27.43
C THR A 187 26.90 25.20 28.58
N GLN A 188 26.50 24.00 29.06
CA GLN A 188 27.27 23.25 30.05
C GLN A 188 28.63 22.85 29.49
N LEU A 189 28.68 22.35 28.25
CA LEU A 189 29.93 21.99 27.58
C LEU A 189 30.92 23.16 27.49
N LEU A 190 30.46 24.33 27.04
CA LEU A 190 31.28 25.54 26.94
C LEU A 190 31.77 26.02 28.30
N ALA A 191 30.91 25.99 29.32
CA ALA A 191 31.28 26.40 30.68
C ALA A 191 32.39 25.53 31.27
N LEU A 192 32.58 24.31 30.75
CA LEU A 192 33.57 23.35 31.19
C LEU A 192 34.84 23.33 30.33
N ASP A 193 34.93 24.19 29.31
CA ASP A 193 36.06 24.31 28.37
C ASP A 193 36.48 22.96 27.75
N LEU A 194 35.51 22.07 27.55
CA LEU A 194 35.75 20.76 26.96
C LEU A 194 35.90 20.91 25.44
N ASN A 195 37.14 20.77 24.95
CA ASN A 195 37.41 20.72 23.53
C ASN A 195 36.92 19.39 22.95
N ILE A 196 35.78 19.42 22.27
CA ILE A 196 35.27 18.25 21.54
C ILE A 196 35.77 18.35 20.10
N GLU A 197 36.67 17.44 19.71
CA GLU A 197 36.99 17.23 18.30
C GLU A 197 35.82 16.49 17.64
N PHE A 198 35.07 17.23 16.84
CA PHE A 198 33.92 16.68 16.17
C PHE A 198 34.31 16.19 14.76
N TYR A 199 34.22 14.88 14.55
CA TYR A 199 34.68 14.23 13.33
C TYR A 199 33.58 13.92 12.28
N ASP A 200 32.30 14.26 12.52
CA ASP A 200 31.21 13.84 11.61
C ASP A 200 30.22 14.97 11.26
N ALA A 201 30.20 15.37 9.99
CA ALA A 201 29.58 16.58 9.43
C ALA A 201 28.03 16.58 9.41
N THR A 202 27.41 15.42 9.55
CA THR A 202 25.95 15.22 9.53
C THR A 202 25.30 15.65 10.85
N ASP A 203 25.90 15.26 11.97
CA ASP A 203 25.49 15.63 13.33
C ASP A 203 25.67 17.13 13.62
N HIS A 204 26.57 17.75 12.86
CA HIS A 204 26.91 19.16 12.95
C HIS A 204 25.87 20.08 12.35
N ALA A 205 25.25 19.70 11.23
CA ALA A 205 24.46 20.63 10.44
C ALA A 205 23.36 21.28 11.32
N LEU A 206 22.50 20.47 11.94
CA LEU A 206 21.40 20.98 12.75
C LEU A 206 21.83 21.92 13.88
N TRP A 207 23.00 21.69 14.48
CA TRP A 207 23.49 22.48 15.59
C TRP A 207 24.28 23.71 15.12
N ILE A 208 25.17 23.57 14.13
CA ILE A 208 25.99 24.68 13.65
C ILE A 208 25.08 25.74 12.98
N ALA A 209 23.99 25.38 12.28
CA ALA A 209 23.06 26.40 11.77
C ALA A 209 22.40 27.25 12.87
N SER A 210 22.37 26.75 14.11
CA SER A 210 21.85 27.51 15.25
C SER A 210 22.91 28.40 15.93
N THR A 211 24.20 28.17 15.69
CA THR A 211 25.30 28.83 16.44
C THR A 211 26.33 29.55 15.58
N THR A 212 26.57 29.16 14.33
CA THR A 212 27.46 29.90 13.41
C THR A 212 26.78 30.16 12.06
N ARG A 213 26.86 31.41 11.61
CA ARG A 213 26.22 31.91 10.38
C ARG A 213 27.20 31.82 9.21
N THR A 214 27.44 30.62 8.70
CA THR A 214 28.09 30.48 7.39
C THR A 214 27.08 29.99 6.37
N ASP A 215 27.09 30.60 5.19
CA ASP A 215 26.08 30.36 4.15
C ASP A 215 26.08 28.89 3.67
N ASP A 216 27.25 28.30 3.42
CA ASP A 216 27.40 26.88 2.98
C ASP A 216 26.81 25.88 3.98
N LEU A 217 26.85 26.23 5.26
CA LEU A 217 26.35 25.37 6.30
C LEU A 217 24.83 25.46 6.40
N ASN A 218 24.25 26.67 6.42
CA ASN A 218 22.79 26.84 6.45
C ASN A 218 22.11 26.04 5.33
N GLU A 219 22.73 26.01 4.15
CA GLU A 219 22.28 25.22 3.01
C GLU A 219 22.26 23.71 3.29
N ARG A 220 23.34 23.14 3.85
CA ARG A 220 23.36 21.72 4.24
C ARG A 220 22.32 21.42 5.30
N CYS A 221 22.08 22.35 6.22
CA CYS A 221 21.14 22.19 7.33
C CYS A 221 19.70 22.17 6.86
N VAL A 222 19.33 23.06 5.92
CA VAL A 222 18.03 22.99 5.25
C VAL A 222 17.89 21.64 4.56
N GLY A 223 18.93 21.16 3.86
CA GLY A 223 18.95 19.83 3.25
C GLY A 223 18.60 18.69 4.21
N PHE A 224 19.30 18.61 5.34
CA PHE A 224 19.03 17.58 6.34
C PHE A 224 17.67 17.75 7.02
N ALA A 225 17.32 18.97 7.42
CA ALA A 225 16.03 19.22 8.06
C ALA A 225 14.86 18.86 7.12
N THR A 226 15.00 19.13 5.82
CA THR A 226 14.05 18.72 4.78
C THR A 226 14.01 17.21 4.61
N ARG A 227 15.16 16.54 4.46
CA ARG A 227 15.23 15.08 4.34
C ARG A 227 14.54 14.36 5.51
N TYR A 228 14.69 14.88 6.72
CA TYR A 228 14.10 14.29 7.93
C TYR A 228 12.75 14.89 8.34
N GLN A 229 12.10 15.68 7.47
CA GLN A 229 10.79 16.28 7.71
C GLN A 229 10.68 17.09 9.02
N GLN A 230 11.76 17.77 9.39
CA GLN A 230 11.82 18.50 10.65
C GLN A 230 11.15 19.86 10.53
N LYS A 231 10.42 20.27 11.57
CA LYS A 231 9.86 21.64 11.69
C LYS A 231 10.92 22.74 11.70
N LEU A 232 12.19 22.37 11.87
CA LEU A 232 13.31 23.28 11.81
C LEU A 232 13.48 23.90 10.41
N VAL A 233 12.95 23.26 9.35
CA VAL A 233 12.99 23.80 7.98
C VAL A 233 12.37 25.20 7.91
N ASP A 234 11.22 25.42 8.56
CA ASP A 234 10.53 26.71 8.58
C ASP A 234 11.43 27.85 9.08
N TRP A 235 12.33 27.52 10.02
CA TRP A 235 13.29 28.45 10.58
C TRP A 235 14.58 28.54 9.77
N LEU A 236 15.05 27.45 9.18
CA LEU A 236 16.30 27.41 8.42
C LEU A 236 16.17 28.01 7.02
N VAL A 237 15.00 27.86 6.39
CA VAL A 237 14.75 28.31 5.02
C VAL A 237 15.00 29.80 4.83
N GLN A 238 14.72 30.63 5.84
CA GLN A 238 14.97 32.07 5.76
C GLN A 238 16.45 32.44 5.61
N TYR A 239 17.35 31.48 5.85
CA TYR A 239 18.80 31.65 5.74
C TYR A 239 19.40 31.00 4.48
N ALA A 240 18.59 30.30 3.68
CA ALA A 240 19.03 29.75 2.40
C ALA A 240 18.65 30.68 1.25
N SER A 241 19.48 30.72 0.20
CA SER A 241 19.12 31.43 -1.03
C SER A 241 17.97 30.71 -1.76
N ALA A 242 17.17 31.45 -2.52
CA ALA A 242 16.06 30.89 -3.30
C ALA A 242 16.52 29.76 -4.24
N LEU A 243 17.68 29.92 -4.89
CA LEU A 243 18.29 28.89 -5.73
C LEU A 243 18.54 27.60 -4.94
N LYS A 244 19.08 27.72 -3.72
CA LYS A 244 19.39 26.56 -2.87
C LYS A 244 18.15 25.90 -2.30
N ILE A 245 17.11 26.67 -1.98
CA ILE A 245 15.82 26.11 -1.60
C ILE A 245 15.27 25.24 -2.73
N VAL A 246 15.34 25.71 -3.98
CA VAL A 246 14.94 24.94 -5.17
C VAL A 246 15.82 23.69 -5.35
N GLU A 247 17.15 23.83 -5.26
CA GLU A 247 18.06 22.68 -5.34
C GLU A 247 17.78 21.62 -4.26
N ILE A 248 17.53 22.05 -3.02
CA ILE A 248 17.24 21.16 -1.89
C ILE A 248 15.85 20.54 -2.03
N TYR A 249 14.85 21.30 -2.48
CA TYR A 249 13.52 20.77 -2.77
C TYR A 249 13.60 19.65 -3.80
N LEU A 250 14.38 19.85 -4.86
CA LEU A 250 14.57 18.84 -5.90
C LEU A 250 15.39 17.63 -5.44
N ARG A 251 16.38 17.83 -4.55
CA ARG A 251 17.33 16.77 -4.16
C ARG A 251 16.94 16.00 -2.90
N GLU A 252 16.32 16.66 -1.92
CA GLU A 252 16.15 16.16 -0.55
C GLU A 252 14.68 16.14 -0.07
N ASP A 253 13.75 16.88 -0.68
CA ASP A 253 12.32 16.82 -0.34
C ASP A 253 11.61 15.71 -1.13
N GLU A 254 11.87 14.46 -0.77
CA GLU A 254 11.30 13.28 -1.43
C GLU A 254 9.76 13.28 -1.48
N SER A 255 9.15 13.95 -0.50
CA SER A 255 7.70 14.07 -0.36
C SER A 255 7.09 15.25 -1.12
N CYS A 256 7.94 16.17 -1.62
CA CYS A 256 7.57 17.47 -2.17
C CYS A 256 6.57 18.24 -1.29
N SER A 257 6.67 18.13 0.03
CA SER A 257 5.65 18.65 0.95
C SER A 257 6.17 19.66 1.97
N ILE A 258 7.48 19.70 2.18
CA ILE A 258 8.09 20.46 3.26
C ILE A 258 8.55 21.82 2.75
N LEU A 259 9.18 21.85 1.57
CA LEU A 259 9.65 23.08 0.94
C LEU A 259 8.66 23.68 -0.08
N ASP A 260 7.53 23.02 -0.36
CA ASP A 260 6.53 23.48 -1.35
C ASP A 260 6.03 24.90 -1.06
N ALA A 261 5.84 25.25 0.22
CA ALA A 261 5.42 26.59 0.63
C ALA A 261 6.50 27.68 0.43
N TYR A 262 7.75 27.27 0.22
CA TYR A 262 8.92 28.13 0.18
C TYR A 262 9.57 28.23 -1.21
N VAL A 263 9.20 27.34 -2.13
CA VAL A 263 9.64 27.36 -3.52
C VAL A 263 8.76 28.33 -4.31
N ASP A 264 9.37 29.35 -4.93
CA ASP A 264 8.66 30.21 -5.88
C ASP A 264 8.42 29.41 -7.19
N PRO A 265 7.16 29.15 -7.59
CA PRO A 265 6.87 28.41 -8.80
C PRO A 265 7.31 29.13 -10.09
N ASN A 266 7.63 30.43 -10.01
CA ASN A 266 8.14 31.22 -11.14
C ASN A 266 9.65 31.46 -11.05
N PHE A 267 10.36 30.80 -10.13
CA PHE A 267 11.80 30.93 -10.03
C PHE A 267 12.44 30.49 -11.35
N ASP A 268 13.14 31.40 -12.02
CA ASP A 268 13.82 31.13 -13.29
C ASP A 268 15.04 30.26 -13.00
N VAL A 269 14.85 28.95 -13.11
CA VAL A 269 15.90 28.00 -12.81
C VAL A 269 16.78 27.86 -14.04
N ASP A 270 17.99 28.42 -13.95
CA ASP A 270 19.02 28.23 -14.97
C ASP A 270 19.33 26.73 -15.12
N VAL A 271 18.81 26.14 -16.20
CA VAL A 271 18.85 24.70 -16.47
C VAL A 271 20.29 24.18 -16.50
N ASP A 272 21.25 25.01 -16.90
CA ASP A 272 22.67 24.66 -16.94
C ASP A 272 23.26 24.48 -15.53
N ASN A 273 22.75 25.20 -14.53
CA ASN A 273 23.15 25.06 -13.13
C ASN A 273 22.45 23.88 -12.42
N ILE A 274 21.18 23.59 -12.75
CA ILE A 274 20.47 22.41 -12.20
C ILE A 274 21.08 21.11 -12.68
N SER A 275 21.70 21.10 -13.86
CA SER A 275 22.24 19.90 -14.51
C SER A 275 23.09 19.05 -13.57
N ILE A 276 23.82 19.65 -12.62
CA ILE A 276 24.61 18.93 -11.61
C ILE A 276 23.73 18.29 -10.50
N GLY A 277 22.66 18.96 -10.08
CA GLY A 277 21.69 18.46 -9.10
C GLY A 277 20.72 17.42 -9.68
N ALA A 278 20.22 17.62 -10.90
CA ALA A 278 19.42 16.66 -11.65
C ALA A 278 20.22 15.40 -12.01
N PHE A 279 21.53 15.52 -12.29
CA PHE A 279 22.42 14.37 -12.43
C PHE A 279 22.53 13.57 -11.12
N THR A 280 22.44 14.25 -9.97
CA THR A 280 22.46 13.57 -8.66
C THR A 280 21.11 12.89 -8.38
N LEU A 281 19.99 13.50 -8.78
CA LEU A 281 18.66 12.90 -8.69
C LEU A 281 18.54 11.66 -9.60
N SER A 282 18.97 11.76 -10.86
CA SER A 282 18.99 10.64 -11.80
C SER A 282 19.99 9.56 -11.36
N HIS A 283 21.18 9.94 -10.87
CA HIS A 283 22.19 9.00 -10.37
C HIS A 283 21.75 8.31 -9.07
N ASN A 284 21.09 9.00 -8.14
CA ASN A 284 20.53 8.38 -6.94
C ASN A 284 19.38 7.45 -7.29
N LEU A 285 18.50 7.82 -8.22
CA LEU A 285 17.47 6.96 -8.79
C LEU A 285 18.06 5.70 -9.45
N VAL A 286 19.17 5.86 -10.20
CA VAL A 286 19.92 4.77 -10.83
C VAL A 286 20.60 3.86 -9.80
N LEU A 287 21.18 4.41 -8.73
CA LEU A 287 21.81 3.62 -7.66
C LEU A 287 20.78 2.87 -6.80
N SER A 288 19.63 3.48 -6.50
CA SER A 288 18.52 2.79 -5.82
C SER A 288 17.95 1.66 -6.68
N ASN A 289 17.92 1.83 -8.01
CA ASN A 289 17.52 0.77 -8.94
C ASN A 289 18.59 -0.32 -9.11
N GLN A 290 19.89 0.02 -9.09
CA GLN A 290 20.98 -0.96 -9.10
C GLN A 290 20.94 -1.88 -7.88
N ARG A 291 20.64 -1.36 -6.68
CA ARG A 291 20.47 -2.19 -5.47
C ARG A 291 19.29 -3.17 -5.58
N ILE A 292 18.23 -2.79 -6.29
CA ILE A 292 17.06 -3.66 -6.53
C ILE A 292 17.36 -4.72 -7.61
N GLU A 293 18.17 -4.40 -8.62
CA GLU A 293 18.60 -5.36 -9.64
C GLU A 293 19.72 -6.29 -9.17
N GLU A 294 20.62 -5.85 -8.28
CA GLU A 294 21.63 -6.69 -7.63
C GLU A 294 21.01 -7.76 -6.71
N MET A 295 19.81 -7.50 -6.19
CA MET A 295 19.01 -8.49 -5.47
C MET A 295 18.20 -9.42 -6.38
N SER A 296 18.20 -9.20 -7.70
CA SER A 296 17.32 -9.92 -8.62
C SER A 296 17.88 -9.98 -10.05
N ARG A 297 18.93 -10.80 -10.29
CA ARG A 297 19.02 -11.71 -11.47
C ARG A 297 20.34 -12.50 -11.58
N PRO A 298 20.31 -13.66 -12.27
CA PRO A 298 21.49 -14.36 -12.75
C PRO A 298 22.07 -13.75 -14.05
N VAL A 299 23.35 -14.04 -14.22
CA VAL A 299 24.35 -13.60 -15.21
C VAL A 299 23.88 -13.40 -16.67
N GLY A 300 24.26 -12.26 -17.24
CA GLY A 300 24.69 -12.17 -18.65
C GLY A 300 24.15 -11.00 -19.47
N CYS A 301 24.69 -9.79 -19.32
CA CYS A 301 24.88 -8.82 -20.41
C CYS A 301 25.69 -7.59 -19.95
N THR A 302 27.01 -7.58 -20.18
CA THR A 302 27.86 -6.41 -19.91
C THR A 302 28.88 -6.26 -21.03
N ASP A 303 28.62 -5.41 -22.01
CA ASP A 303 29.67 -4.91 -22.93
C ASP A 303 29.44 -3.48 -23.42
N THR A 304 28.25 -2.90 -23.27
CA THR A 304 27.98 -1.50 -23.65
C THR A 304 28.28 -0.47 -22.55
N TRP A 305 28.43 -0.89 -21.29
CA TRP A 305 28.43 0.03 -20.14
C TRP A 305 29.81 0.54 -19.70
N HIS A 306 30.91 -0.09 -20.12
CA HIS A 306 32.25 0.37 -19.76
C HIS A 306 32.72 1.65 -20.47
N ARG A 307 31.93 2.22 -21.39
CA ARG A 307 32.28 3.44 -22.13
C ARG A 307 31.94 4.77 -21.43
N PHE A 308 31.18 4.77 -20.34
CA PHE A 308 30.64 6.02 -19.77
C PHE A 308 31.34 6.54 -18.51
N ARG A 309 32.35 5.84 -17.98
CA ARG A 309 33.19 6.41 -16.90
C ARG A 309 34.28 7.31 -17.47
N GLY A 310 34.03 8.62 -17.49
CA GLY A 310 35.09 9.63 -17.61
C GLY A 310 34.87 10.76 -18.60
N SER A 311 33.68 10.96 -19.14
CA SER A 311 33.42 12.09 -20.05
C SER A 311 32.13 12.78 -19.67
N SER A 312 32.21 14.11 -19.50
CA SER A 312 31.04 14.98 -19.41
C SER A 312 30.31 14.90 -20.75
N VAL A 313 29.29 14.06 -20.83
CA VAL A 313 28.44 13.94 -22.02
C VAL A 313 27.29 14.91 -21.83
N VAL A 314 27.22 15.91 -22.70
CA VAL A 314 26.04 16.77 -22.84
C VAL A 314 24.93 15.91 -23.43
N LEU A 315 23.97 15.53 -22.60
CA LEU A 315 22.78 14.80 -23.04
C LEU A 315 21.94 15.73 -23.91
N THR A 316 21.54 15.24 -25.08
CA THR A 316 20.62 15.96 -25.97
C THR A 316 19.18 15.84 -25.45
N GLU A 317 18.27 16.72 -25.88
CA GLU A 317 16.83 16.65 -25.54
C GLU A 317 16.25 15.25 -25.84
N THR A 318 16.76 14.60 -26.89
CA THR A 318 16.39 13.22 -27.25
C THR A 318 16.88 12.18 -26.25
N ASP A 319 18.07 12.34 -25.67
CA ASP A 319 18.59 11.41 -24.67
C ASP A 319 17.80 11.52 -23.36
N VAL A 320 17.42 12.75 -22.95
CA VAL A 320 16.57 12.97 -21.77
C VAL A 320 15.17 12.38 -21.98
N ARG A 321 14.60 12.53 -23.18
CA ARG A 321 13.28 11.96 -23.51
C ARG A 321 13.31 10.43 -23.49
N ASP A 322 14.34 9.81 -24.09
CA ASP A 322 14.52 8.36 -24.08
C ASP A 322 14.77 7.82 -22.66
N ASP A 323 15.52 8.55 -21.83
CA ASP A 323 15.79 8.15 -20.44
C ASP A 323 14.54 8.30 -19.56
N VAL A 324 13.75 9.36 -19.72
CA VAL A 324 12.48 9.56 -19.02
C VAL A 324 11.45 8.48 -19.40
N ASP A 325 11.40 8.07 -20.67
CA ASP A 325 10.49 7.03 -21.15
C ASP A 325 10.92 5.61 -20.79
N SER A 326 12.24 5.35 -20.72
CA SER A 326 12.84 4.05 -20.42
C SER A 326 13.04 3.79 -18.93
N GLN A 327 13.38 4.81 -18.12
CA GLN A 327 13.71 4.67 -16.69
C GLN A 327 12.52 4.84 -15.74
N GLN A 328 11.28 4.75 -16.24
CA GLN A 328 10.08 4.90 -15.40
C GLN A 328 9.97 6.25 -14.67
N ALA A 329 10.65 7.32 -15.11
CA ALA A 329 10.56 8.64 -14.46
C ALA A 329 9.11 9.17 -14.42
N LEU A 330 8.32 8.90 -15.46
CA LEU A 330 6.87 9.15 -15.46
C LEU A 330 6.11 8.34 -14.39
N HIS A 331 6.54 7.12 -14.08
CA HIS A 331 5.95 6.28 -13.03
C HIS A 331 6.32 6.80 -11.63
N VAL A 332 7.57 7.23 -11.46
CA VAL A 332 8.06 7.84 -10.22
C VAL A 332 7.35 9.17 -9.99
N GLY A 333 7.26 10.02 -11.01
CA GLY A 333 6.56 11.29 -10.90
C GLY A 333 5.06 11.14 -10.65
N LEU A 334 4.44 10.09 -11.21
CA LEU A 334 3.07 9.70 -10.87
C LEU A 334 2.92 9.34 -9.38
N HIS A 335 3.91 8.69 -8.77
CA HIS A 335 3.81 8.18 -7.41
C HIS A 335 4.33 9.15 -6.33
N LEU A 336 5.34 9.96 -6.65
CA LEU A 336 6.00 10.89 -5.72
C LEU A 336 5.54 12.35 -5.94
N GLY A 337 5.64 12.87 -7.16
CA GLY A 337 5.35 14.29 -7.44
C GLY A 337 3.87 14.63 -7.71
N GLY A 338 2.98 13.63 -7.74
CA GLY A 338 1.54 13.83 -7.88
C GLY A 338 1.11 14.50 -9.19
N VAL A 339 -0.03 15.20 -9.16
CA VAL A 339 -0.61 15.85 -10.35
C VAL A 339 0.27 16.99 -10.92
N PRO A 340 0.86 17.89 -10.11
CA PRO A 340 1.68 18.97 -10.65
C PRO A 340 2.85 18.49 -11.50
N LEU A 341 3.55 17.43 -11.09
CA LEU A 341 4.66 16.89 -11.86
C LEU A 341 4.20 16.22 -13.16
N LEU A 342 3.01 15.62 -13.16
CA LEU A 342 2.40 15.08 -14.39
C LEU A 342 2.00 16.19 -15.37
N ASP A 343 1.44 17.29 -14.87
CA ASP A 343 1.12 18.47 -15.69
C ASP A 343 2.41 19.11 -16.24
N PHE A 344 3.50 19.13 -15.46
CA PHE A 344 4.83 19.56 -15.92
C PHE A 344 5.39 18.68 -17.04
N PHE A 345 5.31 17.34 -16.92
CA PHE A 345 5.73 16.46 -18.00
C PHE A 345 4.89 16.68 -19.26
N GLU A 346 3.57 16.86 -19.10
CA GLU A 346 2.66 17.14 -20.22
C GLU A 346 2.98 18.48 -20.90
N SER A 347 3.31 19.53 -20.14
CA SER A 347 3.73 20.83 -20.73
C SER A 347 5.04 20.75 -21.51
N ASN A 348 5.88 19.74 -21.23
CA ASN A 348 7.13 19.47 -21.94
C ASN A 348 6.98 18.45 -23.09
N ASN A 349 5.74 18.16 -23.52
CA ASN A 349 5.41 17.14 -24.54
C ASN A 349 5.90 15.73 -24.19
N ILE A 350 6.00 15.40 -22.90
CA ILE A 350 6.33 14.07 -22.40
C ILE A 350 5.02 13.39 -22.00
N HIS A 351 4.49 12.55 -22.88
CA HIS A 351 3.18 11.92 -22.69
C HIS A 351 3.30 10.45 -22.31
N MET A 352 2.57 10.05 -21.26
CA MET A 352 2.43 8.65 -20.93
C MET A 352 1.57 7.92 -21.98
N SER A 353 2.04 6.78 -22.48
CA SER A 353 1.26 6.00 -23.43
C SER A 353 -0.08 5.55 -22.84
N ALA A 354 -1.12 5.43 -23.68
CA ALA A 354 -2.45 4.99 -23.26
C ALA A 354 -2.44 3.65 -22.49
N ALA A 355 -1.55 2.74 -22.87
CA ALA A 355 -1.35 1.45 -22.20
C ALA A 355 -0.73 1.63 -20.79
N LYS A 356 0.27 2.49 -20.65
CA LYS A 356 0.87 2.84 -19.34
C LYS A 356 -0.16 3.53 -18.44
N MET A 357 -0.92 4.50 -18.96
CA MET A 357 -2.01 5.16 -18.22
C MET A 357 -3.04 4.16 -17.70
N THR A 358 -3.51 3.25 -18.56
CA THR A 358 -4.48 2.21 -18.18
C THR A 358 -3.92 1.26 -17.12
N THR A 359 -2.62 0.91 -17.22
CA THR A 359 -1.93 0.08 -16.21
C THR A 359 -1.89 0.75 -14.85
N ASN A 360 -1.52 2.02 -14.80
CA ASN A 360 -1.43 2.78 -13.56
C ASN A 360 -2.80 3.01 -12.93
N CYS A 361 -3.80 3.37 -13.74
CA CYS A 361 -5.20 3.44 -13.31
C CYS A 361 -5.68 2.13 -12.66
N THR A 362 -5.40 1.00 -13.31
CA THR A 362 -5.80 -0.33 -12.80
C THR A 362 -5.09 -0.66 -11.48
N ARG A 363 -3.78 -0.39 -11.38
CA ARG A 363 -3.00 -0.59 -10.14
C ARG A 363 -3.54 0.26 -8.98
N SER A 364 -3.87 1.52 -9.23
CA SER A 364 -4.45 2.41 -8.23
C SER A 364 -5.80 1.90 -7.73
N CYS A 365 -6.65 1.35 -8.62
CA CYS A 365 -7.90 0.71 -8.21
C CYS A 365 -7.69 -0.61 -7.44
N ALA A 366 -6.68 -1.41 -7.82
CA ALA A 366 -6.40 -2.70 -7.18
C ALA A 366 -5.86 -2.55 -5.74
N LYS A 367 -5.11 -1.48 -5.45
CA LYS A 367 -4.61 -1.19 -4.10
C LYS A 367 -5.69 -0.76 -3.10
N CYS A 368 -6.93 -0.57 -3.54
CA CYS A 368 -8.05 -0.25 -2.65
C CYS A 368 -8.72 -1.55 -2.18
N PRO A 369 -8.39 -2.08 -0.99
CA PRO A 369 -8.85 -3.40 -0.57
C PRO A 369 -10.30 -3.27 -0.11
N THR A 370 -11.23 -3.75 -0.93
CA THR A 370 -12.57 -4.24 -0.55
C THR A 370 -13.39 -3.46 0.50
N LYS A 371 -13.19 -2.15 0.66
CA LYS A 371 -14.22 -1.32 1.30
C LYS A 371 -15.43 -1.42 0.38
N ARG A 372 -16.46 -2.17 0.83
CA ARG A 372 -17.79 -2.12 0.22
C ARG A 372 -18.09 -0.65 -0.05
N PRO A 373 -18.61 -0.27 -1.23
CA PRO A 373 -19.04 1.09 -1.48
C PRO A 373 -20.22 1.40 -0.53
N SER A 374 -19.91 1.77 0.71
CA SER A 374 -20.87 2.22 1.70
C SER A 374 -21.29 3.62 1.27
N HIS A 375 -22.53 3.68 0.76
CA HIS A 375 -23.21 4.87 0.24
C HIS A 375 -22.87 5.28 -1.20
N ALA A 376 -23.21 4.41 -2.16
CA ALA A 376 -23.64 4.88 -3.47
C ALA A 376 -25.00 5.60 -3.34
N GLY A 377 -24.98 6.85 -2.88
CA GLY A 377 -26.06 7.77 -3.17
C GLY A 377 -26.23 7.87 -4.68
N LYS A 378 -27.48 7.93 -5.17
CA LYS A 378 -27.78 8.06 -6.60
C LYS A 378 -26.86 9.14 -7.20
N PRO A 379 -26.01 8.82 -8.20
CA PRO A 379 -25.17 9.83 -8.82
C PRO A 379 -26.08 10.84 -9.48
N THR A 380 -26.04 12.08 -9.00
CA THR A 380 -26.72 13.18 -9.67
C THR A 380 -26.02 13.43 -11.00
N LYS A 381 -26.79 13.74 -12.07
CA LYS A 381 -26.24 14.09 -13.40
C LYS A 381 -25.36 15.36 -13.40
N THR A 382 -25.21 16.01 -12.25
CA THR A 382 -24.38 17.19 -12.07
C THR A 382 -22.98 16.76 -11.65
N VAL A 383 -21.98 17.18 -12.42
CA VAL A 383 -20.55 17.05 -12.08
C VAL A 383 -20.37 17.53 -10.64
N PRO A 384 -19.92 16.68 -9.70
CA PRO A 384 -19.70 17.09 -8.31
C PRO A 384 -18.75 18.27 -8.29
N THR A 385 -19.03 19.31 -7.50
CA THR A 385 -18.08 20.39 -7.23
C THR A 385 -16.84 19.81 -6.55
N TRP A 386 -15.66 20.08 -7.12
CA TRP A 386 -14.42 19.41 -6.74
C TRP A 386 -13.95 19.92 -5.37
N SER A 387 -13.99 19.05 -4.35
CA SER A 387 -13.50 19.43 -3.03
C SER A 387 -11.97 19.40 -3.00
N ALA A 388 -11.35 20.42 -2.40
CA ALA A 388 -9.90 20.48 -2.16
C ALA A 388 -9.34 19.30 -1.33
N LYS A 389 -10.21 18.52 -0.67
CA LYS A 389 -9.86 17.45 0.29
C LYS A 389 -9.59 16.06 -0.32
N MET A 390 -9.40 15.92 -1.63
CA MET A 390 -9.09 14.61 -2.24
C MET A 390 -7.69 14.13 -1.84
N LYS A 391 -7.54 12.82 -1.58
CA LYS A 391 -6.23 12.20 -1.35
C LYS A 391 -5.35 12.33 -2.61
N PRO A 392 -4.02 12.42 -2.50
CA PRO A 392 -3.12 12.51 -3.65
C PRO A 392 -3.36 11.41 -4.70
N THR A 393 -3.58 10.17 -4.25
CA THR A 393 -3.89 9.01 -5.12
C THR A 393 -5.18 9.20 -5.92
N ASP A 394 -6.19 9.85 -5.33
CA ASP A 394 -7.47 10.10 -5.99
C ASP A 394 -7.34 11.21 -7.03
N LYS A 395 -6.52 12.23 -6.75
CA LYS A 395 -6.18 13.30 -7.70
C LYS A 395 -5.47 12.72 -8.93
N ILE A 396 -4.51 11.82 -8.73
CA ILE A 396 -3.79 11.12 -9.81
C ILE A 396 -4.73 10.23 -10.64
N ALA A 397 -5.52 9.36 -9.98
CA ALA A 397 -6.44 8.48 -10.68
C ALA A 397 -7.45 9.27 -11.53
N ARG A 398 -7.90 10.41 -11.01
CA ARG A 398 -8.76 11.34 -11.72
C ARG A 398 -8.07 12.01 -12.90
N TRP A 399 -6.82 12.47 -12.72
CA TRP A 399 -6.02 13.04 -13.79
C TRP A 399 -5.91 12.07 -14.96
N LEU A 400 -5.55 10.81 -14.67
CA LEU A 400 -5.50 9.74 -15.66
C LEU A 400 -6.84 9.51 -16.35
N ALA A 401 -7.93 9.52 -15.58
CA ALA A 401 -9.26 9.29 -16.14
C ALA A 401 -9.68 10.41 -17.13
N MET A 402 -9.39 11.66 -16.81
CA MET A 402 -9.71 12.79 -17.70
C MET A 402 -8.96 12.71 -19.03
N ARG A 403 -7.66 12.38 -19.00
CA ARG A 403 -6.84 12.26 -20.22
C ARG A 403 -7.18 11.02 -21.06
N ARG A 404 -7.83 10.01 -20.49
CA ARG A 404 -8.30 8.81 -21.20
C ARG A 404 -9.70 8.96 -21.80
N GLY A 405 -10.17 10.18 -22.01
CA GLY A 405 -11.52 10.45 -22.55
C GLY A 405 -12.60 10.49 -21.47
N GLY A 406 -12.21 10.66 -20.21
CA GLY A 406 -13.11 10.76 -19.07
C GLY A 406 -13.34 9.44 -18.32
N PRO A 407 -14.18 9.48 -17.27
CA PRO A 407 -14.42 8.33 -16.39
C PRO A 407 -15.00 7.11 -17.13
N LEU A 408 -15.89 7.33 -18.10
CA LEU A 408 -16.58 6.26 -18.81
C LEU A 408 -15.63 5.45 -19.69
N ALA A 409 -14.87 6.13 -20.56
CA ALA A 409 -13.84 5.51 -21.39
C ALA A 409 -12.76 4.80 -20.54
N THR A 410 -12.43 5.36 -19.38
CA THR A 410 -11.50 4.73 -18.44
C THR A 410 -12.05 3.41 -17.89
N LEU A 411 -13.33 3.39 -17.50
CA LEU A 411 -13.99 2.16 -17.04
C LEU A 411 -14.05 1.11 -18.15
N GLU A 412 -14.34 1.49 -19.39
CA GLU A 412 -14.33 0.57 -20.54
C GLU A 412 -12.97 -0.11 -20.71
N HIS A 413 -11.89 0.68 -20.71
CA HIS A 413 -10.54 0.16 -20.83
C HIS A 413 -10.15 -0.74 -19.65
N MET A 414 -10.57 -0.39 -18.43
CA MET A 414 -10.38 -1.23 -17.25
C MET A 414 -11.13 -2.56 -17.39
N LEU A 415 -12.38 -2.55 -17.86
CA LEU A 415 -13.16 -3.77 -18.04
C LEU A 415 -12.51 -4.71 -19.06
N VAL A 416 -12.08 -4.19 -20.21
CA VAL A 416 -11.40 -4.98 -21.25
C VAL A 416 -10.12 -5.61 -20.70
N ARG A 417 -9.36 -4.88 -19.88
CA ARG A 417 -8.15 -5.40 -19.24
C ARG A 417 -8.46 -6.44 -18.17
N LEU A 418 -9.37 -6.16 -17.25
CA LEU A 418 -9.75 -7.07 -16.17
C LEU A 418 -10.43 -8.33 -16.68
N ALA A 419 -11.00 -8.30 -17.88
CA ALA A 419 -11.52 -9.49 -18.55
C ALA A 419 -10.42 -10.48 -18.92
N HIS A 420 -9.18 -10.01 -19.17
CA HIS A 420 -8.04 -10.84 -19.56
C HIS A 420 -7.46 -11.65 -18.38
N GLU A 421 -7.46 -11.08 -17.17
CA GLU A 421 -6.85 -11.70 -15.99
C GLU A 421 -7.85 -12.59 -15.22
N LYS A 422 -7.45 -13.82 -14.85
CA LYS A 422 -8.35 -14.78 -14.17
C LYS A 422 -8.68 -14.36 -12.73
N LYS A 423 -7.71 -13.80 -12.01
CA LYS A 423 -7.82 -13.45 -10.59
C LYS A 423 -8.67 -12.20 -10.34
N THR A 424 -9.09 -11.50 -11.39
CA THR A 424 -9.76 -10.20 -11.31
C THR A 424 -11.27 -10.27 -11.59
N LEU A 425 -11.85 -11.47 -11.73
CA LEU A 425 -13.27 -11.58 -12.10
C LEU A 425 -14.20 -10.87 -11.11
N LEU A 426 -13.93 -10.90 -9.80
CA LEU A 426 -14.73 -10.18 -8.81
C LEU A 426 -14.66 -8.64 -8.99
N GLN A 427 -13.47 -8.12 -9.31
CA GLN A 427 -13.26 -6.70 -9.60
C GLN A 427 -13.97 -6.32 -10.91
N PHE A 428 -13.88 -7.18 -11.93
CA PHE A 428 -14.63 -7.02 -13.17
C PHE A 428 -16.12 -6.93 -12.89
N LYS A 429 -16.71 -7.85 -12.13
CA LYS A 429 -18.16 -7.83 -11.80
C LYS A 429 -18.56 -6.52 -11.13
N THR A 430 -17.74 -6.03 -10.20
CA THR A 430 -18.00 -4.79 -9.45
C THR A 430 -17.98 -3.58 -10.36
N LEU A 431 -16.93 -3.43 -11.18
CA LEU A 431 -16.79 -2.31 -12.11
C LEU A 431 -17.83 -2.39 -13.24
N PHE A 432 -18.19 -3.60 -13.65
CA PHE A 432 -19.17 -3.82 -14.70
C PHE A 432 -20.53 -3.26 -14.32
N TYR A 433 -21.00 -3.48 -13.09
CA TYR A 433 -22.27 -2.89 -12.64
C TYR A 433 -22.24 -1.36 -12.56
N VAL A 434 -21.11 -0.77 -12.14
CA VAL A 434 -20.95 0.70 -12.12
C VAL A 434 -20.95 1.25 -13.55
N TRP A 435 -20.26 0.59 -14.46
CA TRP A 435 -20.20 0.98 -15.85
C TRP A 435 -21.55 0.83 -16.56
N LEU A 436 -22.27 -0.26 -16.30
CA LEU A 436 -23.55 -0.57 -16.94
C LEU A 436 -24.63 0.51 -16.72
N THR A 437 -24.58 1.24 -15.59
CA THR A 437 -25.54 2.32 -15.31
C THR A 437 -25.26 3.61 -16.08
N HIS A 438 -24.13 3.73 -16.77
CA HIS A 438 -23.67 4.97 -17.40
C HIS A 438 -23.52 4.88 -18.93
N VAL A 439 -23.70 3.71 -19.53
CA VAL A 439 -23.48 3.48 -20.96
C VAL A 439 -24.80 3.20 -21.69
N ASP A 440 -24.87 3.61 -22.95
CA ASP A 440 -25.99 3.33 -23.86
C ASP A 440 -25.94 1.88 -24.38
N ASP A 441 -27.06 1.34 -24.86
CA ASP A 441 -27.16 -0.09 -25.18
C ASP A 441 -26.24 -0.55 -26.34
N ASP A 442 -25.92 0.34 -27.28
CA ASP A 442 -25.04 0.04 -28.42
C ASP A 442 -23.57 -0.11 -28.00
N ASP A 443 -23.06 0.83 -27.21
CA ASP A 443 -21.68 0.81 -26.68
C ASP A 443 -21.45 -0.37 -25.72
N LYS A 444 -22.51 -0.77 -24.99
CA LYS A 444 -22.44 -1.94 -24.11
C LYS A 444 -21.98 -3.19 -24.85
N PHE A 445 -22.53 -3.41 -26.04
CA PHE A 445 -22.24 -4.60 -26.81
C PHE A 445 -20.80 -4.60 -27.33
N GLN A 446 -20.30 -3.45 -27.81
CA GLN A 446 -18.95 -3.33 -28.34
C GLN A 446 -17.88 -3.63 -27.29
N VAL A 447 -18.01 -3.06 -26.09
CA VAL A 447 -17.03 -3.26 -25.00
C VAL A 447 -17.06 -4.70 -24.50
N LEU A 448 -18.24 -5.31 -24.41
CA LEU A 448 -18.36 -6.72 -24.06
C LEU A 448 -17.76 -7.64 -25.11
N GLU A 449 -17.96 -7.35 -26.39
CA GLU A 449 -17.33 -8.10 -27.46
C GLU A 449 -15.79 -8.04 -27.36
N GLN A 450 -15.23 -6.87 -27.04
CA GLN A 450 -13.80 -6.70 -26.80
C GLN A 450 -13.32 -7.50 -25.57
N CYS A 451 -14.05 -7.47 -24.46
CA CYS A 451 -13.76 -8.27 -23.27
C CYS A 451 -13.69 -9.77 -23.59
N LEU A 452 -14.61 -10.23 -24.44
CA LEU A 452 -14.69 -11.64 -24.86
C LEU A 452 -13.64 -12.02 -25.90
N LYS A 453 -13.14 -11.09 -26.71
CA LYS A 453 -12.04 -11.34 -27.69
C LYS A 453 -10.68 -11.53 -27.00
N GLN A 454 -10.45 -10.84 -25.88
CA GLN A 454 -9.15 -10.79 -25.20
C GLN A 454 -8.87 -12.00 -24.26
N ARG A 455 -9.90 -12.73 -23.82
CA ARG A 455 -9.76 -13.79 -22.80
C ARG A 455 -9.49 -15.17 -23.41
N HIS A 456 -8.76 -16.05 -22.72
CA HIS A 456 -8.60 -17.45 -23.16
C HIS A 456 -9.94 -18.22 -23.15
N GLN A 457 -10.16 -19.10 -24.13
CA GLN A 457 -11.44 -19.81 -24.35
C GLN A 457 -11.95 -20.58 -23.12
N SER A 458 -11.06 -21.16 -22.30
CA SER A 458 -11.44 -21.92 -21.10
C SER A 458 -12.07 -21.06 -20.02
N ASP A 459 -11.57 -19.84 -19.81
CA ASP A 459 -12.03 -18.95 -18.75
C ASP A 459 -13.16 -18.01 -19.20
N GLN A 460 -13.44 -17.97 -20.52
CA GLN A 460 -14.54 -17.18 -21.09
C GLN A 460 -15.93 -17.63 -20.59
N VAL A 461 -16.10 -18.90 -20.25
CA VAL A 461 -17.42 -19.45 -19.89
C VAL A 461 -17.96 -18.79 -18.62
N GLU A 462 -17.14 -18.65 -17.56
CA GLU A 462 -17.56 -18.05 -16.29
C GLU A 462 -17.92 -16.56 -16.46
N LEU A 463 -17.15 -15.84 -17.29
CA LEU A 463 -17.46 -14.46 -17.63
C LEU A 463 -18.77 -14.35 -18.42
N MET A 464 -18.98 -15.23 -19.41
CA MET A 464 -20.23 -15.25 -20.18
C MET A 464 -21.44 -15.63 -19.32
N GLU A 465 -21.30 -16.58 -18.40
CA GLU A 465 -22.36 -16.94 -17.44
C GLU A 465 -22.74 -15.72 -16.60
N PHE A 466 -21.75 -14.98 -16.08
CA PHE A 466 -22.00 -13.73 -15.37
C PHE A 466 -22.71 -12.68 -16.23
N LEU A 467 -22.27 -12.48 -17.47
CA LEU A 467 -22.86 -11.51 -18.39
C LEU A 467 -24.32 -11.85 -18.73
N VAL A 468 -24.60 -13.13 -19.01
CA VAL A 468 -25.95 -13.61 -19.34
C VAL A 468 -26.88 -13.51 -18.13
N VAL A 469 -26.38 -13.79 -16.92
CA VAL A 469 -27.17 -13.62 -15.69
C VAL A 469 -27.46 -12.13 -15.43
N SER A 470 -26.51 -11.24 -15.72
CA SER A 470 -26.65 -9.79 -15.48
C SER A 470 -27.54 -9.11 -16.52
N ASN A 471 -27.46 -9.54 -17.78
CA ASN A 471 -28.35 -9.09 -18.84
C ASN A 471 -28.67 -10.28 -19.77
N PRO A 472 -29.85 -10.88 -19.59
CA PRO A 472 -30.35 -12.02 -20.35
C PRO A 472 -30.29 -11.89 -21.88
N HIS A 473 -30.38 -10.67 -22.43
CA HIS A 473 -30.33 -10.46 -23.89
C HIS A 473 -28.98 -10.80 -24.51
N TYR A 474 -27.88 -10.77 -23.72
CA TYR A 474 -26.58 -11.22 -24.23
C TYR A 474 -26.55 -12.70 -24.60
N PHE A 475 -27.48 -13.51 -24.07
CA PHE A 475 -27.64 -14.89 -24.52
C PHE A 475 -27.86 -14.96 -26.02
N VAL A 476 -28.72 -14.11 -26.59
CA VAL A 476 -29.05 -14.10 -28.02
C VAL A 476 -27.80 -13.83 -28.86
N SER A 477 -27.03 -12.80 -28.51
CA SER A 477 -25.83 -12.42 -29.26
C SER A 477 -24.71 -13.44 -29.15
N LEU A 478 -24.59 -14.14 -28.01
CA LEU A 478 -23.59 -15.20 -27.82
C LEU A 478 -23.92 -16.48 -28.62
N LEU A 479 -25.18 -16.68 -29.01
CA LEU A 479 -25.57 -17.82 -29.85
C LEU A 479 -24.98 -17.78 -31.25
N THR A 480 -24.59 -16.62 -31.76
CA THR A 480 -24.05 -16.55 -33.12
C THR A 480 -22.59 -17.01 -33.16
N THR A 481 -21.85 -16.78 -32.07
CA THR A 481 -20.39 -16.95 -32.03
C THR A 481 -19.89 -18.19 -31.29
N ARG A 482 -20.70 -18.83 -30.43
CA ARG A 482 -20.18 -19.81 -29.44
C ARG A 482 -20.55 -21.28 -29.70
N PRO A 483 -19.68 -22.27 -29.43
CA PRO A 483 -19.99 -23.69 -29.61
C PRO A 483 -21.26 -24.12 -28.85
N GLY A 484 -21.98 -25.10 -29.38
CA GLY A 484 -23.26 -25.54 -28.79
C GLY A 484 -23.14 -26.04 -27.34
N ALA A 485 -21.99 -26.59 -26.93
CA ALA A 485 -21.76 -26.99 -25.53
C ALA A 485 -21.75 -25.78 -24.58
N THR A 486 -21.12 -24.68 -24.95
CA THR A 486 -21.12 -23.43 -24.19
C THR A 486 -22.53 -22.85 -24.09
N ILE A 487 -23.29 -22.88 -25.19
CA ILE A 487 -24.68 -22.40 -25.21
C ILE A 487 -25.56 -23.16 -24.20
N ARG A 488 -25.40 -24.48 -24.09
CA ARG A 488 -26.13 -25.27 -23.08
C ARG A 488 -25.81 -24.81 -21.67
N LYS A 489 -24.53 -24.59 -21.35
CA LYS A 489 -24.10 -24.08 -20.04
C LYS A 489 -24.68 -22.70 -19.74
N LEU A 490 -24.62 -21.78 -20.71
CA LEU A 490 -25.19 -20.43 -20.57
C LEU A 490 -26.70 -20.46 -20.35
N HIS A 491 -27.42 -21.34 -21.05
CA HIS A 491 -28.85 -21.52 -20.83
C HIS A 491 -29.13 -22.07 -19.43
N THR A 492 -28.37 -23.07 -18.96
CA THR A 492 -28.48 -23.58 -17.59
C THR A 492 -28.23 -22.50 -16.53
N ALA A 493 -27.33 -21.55 -16.79
CA ALA A 493 -27.07 -20.42 -15.90
C ALA A 493 -28.19 -19.35 -15.96
N LEU A 494 -28.83 -19.19 -17.12
CA LEU A 494 -29.91 -18.22 -17.35
C LEU A 494 -31.22 -18.60 -16.62
N VAL A 495 -31.62 -19.88 -16.70
CA VAL A 495 -32.90 -20.38 -16.16
C VAL A 495 -33.11 -20.10 -14.66
N PRO A 496 -32.14 -20.30 -13.75
CA PRO A 496 -32.31 -20.04 -12.33
C PRO A 496 -32.14 -18.57 -11.92
N SER A 497 -31.95 -17.63 -12.86
CA SER A 497 -31.82 -16.21 -12.53
C SER A 497 -33.11 -15.70 -11.88
N ARG A 498 -33.02 -15.23 -10.63
CA ARG A 498 -34.17 -14.82 -9.81
C ARG A 498 -34.95 -13.64 -10.39
N ASP A 499 -34.31 -12.84 -11.22
CA ASP A 499 -34.87 -11.61 -11.76
C ASP A 499 -35.61 -11.81 -13.10
N LEU A 500 -35.59 -13.03 -13.65
CA LEU A 500 -36.19 -13.33 -14.95
C LEU A 500 -37.60 -13.89 -14.80
N SER A 501 -38.60 -13.18 -15.32
CA SER A 501 -39.96 -13.71 -15.38
C SER A 501 -40.03 -14.88 -16.38
N PRO A 502 -40.94 -15.87 -16.18
CA PRO A 502 -41.12 -16.97 -17.14
C PRO A 502 -41.43 -16.49 -18.56
N ASP A 503 -42.19 -15.41 -18.70
CA ASP A 503 -42.53 -14.82 -20.00
C ASP A 503 -41.33 -14.17 -20.68
N GLU A 504 -40.44 -13.53 -19.90
CA GLU A 504 -39.21 -12.94 -20.40
C GLU A 504 -38.22 -14.03 -20.86
N LEU A 505 -38.10 -15.11 -20.10
CA LEU A 505 -37.33 -16.28 -20.52
C LEU A 505 -37.85 -16.83 -21.86
N VAL A 506 -39.17 -17.00 -22.00
CA VAL A 506 -39.78 -17.46 -23.26
C VAL A 506 -39.52 -16.48 -24.40
N ARG A 507 -39.54 -15.17 -24.14
CA ARG A 507 -39.22 -14.13 -25.13
C ARG A 507 -37.78 -14.28 -25.64
N ILE A 508 -36.83 -14.40 -24.72
CA ILE A 508 -35.40 -14.54 -25.03
C ILE A 508 -35.13 -15.86 -25.75
N GLU A 509 -35.71 -16.97 -25.29
CA GLU A 509 -35.59 -18.28 -25.95
C GLU A 509 -36.18 -18.26 -27.37
N SER A 510 -37.29 -17.54 -27.58
CA SER A 510 -37.91 -17.38 -28.91
C SER A 510 -37.02 -16.54 -29.84
N GLU A 511 -36.42 -15.48 -29.33
CA GLU A 511 -35.49 -14.62 -30.08
C GLU A 511 -34.19 -15.37 -30.42
N ALA A 512 -33.62 -16.06 -29.44
CA ALA A 512 -32.51 -16.98 -29.56
C ALA A 512 -32.74 -18.05 -30.63
N LEU A 513 -33.95 -18.63 -30.67
CA LEU A 513 -34.35 -19.63 -31.66
C LEU A 513 -34.36 -19.04 -33.08
N VAL A 514 -34.93 -17.84 -33.25
CA VAL A 514 -34.96 -17.15 -34.55
C VAL A 514 -33.54 -16.84 -35.01
N GLN A 515 -32.71 -16.27 -34.14
CA GLN A 515 -31.34 -15.91 -34.48
C GLN A 515 -30.50 -17.15 -34.84
N ALA A 516 -30.57 -18.22 -34.04
CA ALA A 516 -29.86 -19.46 -34.33
C ALA A 516 -30.32 -20.12 -35.65
N ALA A 517 -31.58 -19.95 -36.03
CA ALA A 517 -32.10 -20.44 -37.30
C ALA A 517 -31.61 -19.60 -38.49
N VAL A 518 -31.57 -18.27 -38.36
CA VAL A 518 -30.99 -17.35 -39.35
C VAL A 518 -29.52 -17.70 -39.59
N ASP A 519 -28.76 -17.98 -38.53
CA ASP A 519 -27.34 -18.33 -38.61
C ASP A 519 -27.08 -19.80 -39.00
N GLY A 520 -28.13 -20.58 -39.30
CA GLY A 520 -28.01 -21.97 -39.75
C GLY A 520 -27.49 -22.96 -38.68
N ARG A 521 -27.52 -22.59 -37.39
CA ARG A 521 -26.96 -23.37 -36.29
C ARG A 521 -27.89 -24.49 -35.80
N ARG A 522 -28.08 -25.52 -36.64
CA ARG A 522 -29.05 -26.62 -36.42
C ARG A 522 -29.00 -27.25 -35.02
N GLY A 523 -27.81 -27.52 -34.48
CA GLY A 523 -27.68 -28.15 -33.16
C GLY A 523 -28.14 -27.25 -32.01
N VAL A 524 -27.98 -25.93 -32.13
CA VAL A 524 -28.47 -24.95 -31.17
C VAL A 524 -29.98 -24.79 -31.28
N VAL A 525 -30.51 -24.74 -32.50
CA VAL A 525 -31.96 -24.72 -32.78
C VAL A 525 -32.64 -25.94 -32.15
N GLN A 526 -32.10 -27.14 -32.33
CA GLN A 526 -32.64 -28.37 -31.74
C GLN A 526 -32.63 -28.32 -30.20
N PHE A 527 -31.52 -27.84 -29.61
CA PHE A 527 -31.43 -27.69 -28.16
C PHE A 527 -32.47 -26.72 -27.61
N ILE A 528 -32.59 -25.51 -28.18
CA ILE A 528 -33.55 -24.50 -27.73
C ILE A 528 -34.99 -25.02 -27.90
N LEU A 529 -35.30 -25.67 -29.03
CA LEU A 529 -36.61 -26.30 -29.23
C LEU A 529 -36.91 -27.36 -28.16
N GLN A 530 -35.93 -28.17 -27.76
CA GLN A 530 -36.11 -29.17 -26.71
C GLN A 530 -36.40 -28.54 -25.35
N GLN A 531 -35.71 -27.44 -25.00
CA GLN A 531 -35.96 -26.70 -23.76
C GLN A 531 -37.38 -26.09 -23.76
N ILE A 532 -37.76 -25.46 -24.87
CA ILE A 532 -39.09 -24.85 -25.06
C ILE A 532 -40.23 -25.90 -25.04
N GLN A 533 -40.04 -27.05 -25.71
CA GLN A 533 -41.05 -28.10 -25.83
C GLN A 533 -41.47 -28.70 -24.48
N SER A 534 -40.61 -28.58 -23.45
CA SER A 534 -40.97 -28.99 -22.10
C SER A 534 -41.97 -28.06 -21.41
N LYS A 535 -42.22 -26.83 -21.93
CA LYS A 535 -42.95 -25.78 -21.18
C LYS A 535 -44.11 -25.11 -21.92
N ASN A 536 -44.10 -24.91 -23.25
CA ASN A 536 -45.27 -24.30 -23.94
C ASN A 536 -45.19 -24.37 -25.50
N LYS A 537 -45.77 -25.38 -26.13
CA LYS A 537 -45.54 -25.69 -27.55
C LYS A 537 -46.24 -24.74 -28.54
N ASP A 538 -47.45 -24.29 -28.24
CA ASP A 538 -48.33 -23.64 -29.24
C ASP A 538 -48.08 -22.13 -29.40
N ALA A 539 -47.78 -21.43 -28.29
CA ALA A 539 -47.54 -19.99 -28.30
C ALA A 539 -46.30 -19.59 -29.13
N ILE A 540 -45.28 -20.46 -29.15
CA ILE A 540 -43.98 -20.16 -29.78
C ILE A 540 -44.00 -20.52 -31.27
N VAL A 541 -44.66 -21.62 -31.65
CA VAL A 541 -44.89 -21.93 -33.08
C VAL A 541 -45.67 -20.80 -33.75
N HIS A 542 -46.62 -20.19 -33.05
CA HIS A 542 -47.36 -19.03 -33.54
C HIS A 542 -46.47 -17.79 -33.74
N ARG A 543 -45.65 -17.41 -32.75
CA ARG A 543 -44.73 -16.26 -32.88
C ARG A 543 -43.62 -16.47 -33.91
N ALA A 544 -43.07 -17.69 -34.00
CA ALA A 544 -42.09 -18.04 -35.01
C ALA A 544 -42.69 -17.92 -36.42
N ARG A 545 -43.95 -18.37 -36.62
CA ARG A 545 -44.70 -18.19 -37.87
C ARG A 545 -44.98 -16.72 -38.18
N GLN A 546 -45.30 -15.90 -37.17
CA GLN A 546 -45.52 -14.45 -37.36
C GLN A 546 -44.25 -13.69 -37.78
N ARG A 547 -43.08 -14.04 -37.23
CA ARG A 547 -41.79 -13.47 -37.69
C ARG A 547 -41.31 -14.09 -39.02
N GLN A 548 -41.77 -15.30 -39.37
CA GLN A 548 -41.38 -16.07 -40.57
C GLN A 548 -42.04 -15.67 -41.89
N VAL A 549 -42.82 -14.58 -41.98
CA VAL A 549 -43.43 -14.18 -43.26
C VAL A 549 -42.38 -13.80 -44.33
N LYS A 550 -41.07 -13.74 -44.04
CA LYS A 550 -40.05 -13.42 -45.06
C LYS A 550 -38.78 -14.27 -45.21
N THR A 551 -38.47 -15.29 -44.40
CA THR A 551 -37.18 -16.00 -44.59
C THR A 551 -37.22 -17.52 -44.35
N GLN A 552 -36.61 -18.25 -45.29
CA GLN A 552 -36.59 -19.69 -45.54
C GLN A 552 -36.38 -20.62 -44.31
N ILE A 553 -37.45 -21.07 -43.66
CA ILE A 553 -37.39 -22.19 -42.68
C ILE A 553 -38.29 -23.38 -43.09
N PHE A 554 -38.82 -23.39 -44.32
CA PHE A 554 -39.67 -24.50 -44.79
C PHE A 554 -38.88 -25.81 -45.07
N LEU A 555 -37.55 -25.76 -45.18
CA LEU A 555 -36.72 -26.94 -45.52
C LEU A 555 -36.28 -27.79 -44.31
N VAL A 556 -36.25 -27.22 -43.09
CA VAL A 556 -35.80 -27.97 -41.90
C VAL A 556 -36.94 -28.77 -41.27
N SER A 557 -38.16 -28.20 -41.20
CA SER A 557 -39.34 -28.91 -40.67
C SER A 557 -39.82 -30.04 -41.59
N ASN A 558 -39.71 -29.90 -42.92
CA ASN A 558 -40.13 -30.94 -43.87
C ASN A 558 -39.16 -32.14 -43.95
N LYS A 559 -37.86 -31.95 -43.69
CA LYS A 559 -36.91 -33.08 -43.56
C LYS A 559 -37.11 -33.84 -42.24
N PHE A 560 -37.51 -33.17 -41.16
CA PHE A 560 -37.77 -33.80 -39.87
C PHE A 560 -39.03 -34.68 -39.90
N ALA A 561 -40.09 -34.24 -40.59
CA ALA A 561 -41.32 -35.04 -40.78
C ALA A 561 -41.12 -36.26 -41.70
N ARG A 562 -40.15 -36.24 -42.63
CA ARG A 562 -39.82 -37.38 -43.50
C ARG A 562 -38.81 -38.37 -42.88
N GLY A 563 -37.92 -37.91 -41.99
CA GLY A 563 -36.94 -38.78 -41.33
C GLY A 563 -37.51 -39.72 -40.26
N LEU A 564 -38.60 -39.34 -39.59
CA LEU A 564 -39.25 -40.17 -38.57
C LEU A 564 -40.13 -41.30 -39.12
N LYS A 565 -40.46 -41.32 -40.42
CA LYS A 565 -41.24 -42.41 -41.04
C LYS A 565 -40.38 -43.60 -41.51
N ILE A 566 -39.05 -43.47 -41.56
CA ILE A 566 -38.18 -44.52 -42.12
C ILE A 566 -37.73 -45.55 -41.06
N HIS A 567 -37.91 -45.27 -39.76
CA HIS A 567 -37.53 -46.22 -38.68
C HIS A 567 -38.69 -47.05 -38.09
N GLN A 568 -39.89 -47.02 -38.68
CA GLN A 568 -41.04 -47.81 -38.21
C GLN A 568 -41.37 -49.07 -39.05
N TYR A 569 -40.60 -49.38 -40.08
CA TYR A 569 -40.79 -50.59 -40.90
C TYR A 569 -39.49 -51.39 -41.06
N HIS A 570 -38.99 -51.99 -39.99
CA HIS A 570 -38.10 -53.15 -40.07
C HIS A 570 -37.91 -53.72 -38.67
N PHE A 571 -38.88 -54.49 -38.17
CA PHE A 571 -38.66 -55.53 -37.15
C PHE A 571 -39.96 -56.32 -36.95
N THR A 572 -40.18 -57.35 -37.77
CA THR A 572 -40.99 -58.55 -37.46
C THR A 572 -40.79 -59.53 -38.62
N CYS A 573 -39.89 -60.50 -38.45
CA CYS A 573 -40.07 -61.89 -38.88
C CYS A 573 -38.82 -62.70 -38.55
N CYS A 574 -38.86 -63.38 -37.41
CA CYS A 574 -38.13 -64.62 -37.17
C CYS A 574 -39.14 -65.55 -36.52
N TRP A 575 -39.47 -66.67 -37.17
CA TRP A 575 -39.59 -67.98 -36.55
C TRP A 575 -39.76 -69.09 -37.62
N SER A 576 -38.79 -70.02 -37.63
CA SER A 576 -38.86 -71.44 -38.05
C SER A 576 -39.20 -71.75 -39.53
N ARG A 577 -38.54 -72.66 -40.27
CA ARG A 577 -38.04 -74.01 -39.95
C ARG A 577 -37.03 -74.46 -41.03
N ASN A 578 -36.00 -75.20 -40.62
CA ASN A 578 -35.27 -76.20 -41.43
C ASN A 578 -36.19 -77.41 -41.76
N PRO A 579 -35.93 -78.30 -42.75
CA PRO A 579 -34.61 -78.94 -42.98
C PRO A 579 -34.21 -79.29 -44.44
N LEU A 580 -32.91 -79.50 -44.67
CA LEU A 580 -32.29 -80.68 -45.34
C LEU A 580 -30.86 -80.36 -45.86
N MET A 581 -29.84 -80.57 -45.01
CA MET A 581 -28.71 -81.51 -45.18
C MET A 581 -27.74 -81.35 -44.02
#